data_AF-A0A653PTH6-F1
#
_entry.id   AF-A0A653PTH6-F1
#
_cell.length_a   1.000
_cell.length_b   1.000
_cell.length_c   1.000
_cell.angle_alpha   90.00
_cell.angle_beta   90.00
_cell.angle_gamma   90.00
#
_symmetry.space_group_name_H-M   'P 1'
#
loop_
_entity.id
_entity.type
_entity.pdbx_description
1 polymer ?
#
loop_
_entity_poly.entity_id
_entity_poly.type
_entity_poly.pdbx_seq_one_letter_code
_entity_poly.pdbx_strand_id
1 'polypeptide(L)'
;MSKIWALLAAVGLACSAWTVAAADQHVGLMKAVSGGVSIVQASATRAAEAGTQLQIADRIVTAPGATASIVFRDGTMLTLGGGADVHVRDYVFEPKANRYAFSVYMGQGSAIYESGKIGRLAPESVQVETPQATVGVRGTRFLIEAN
;
A
#
# COMPACT_ATOMS: atom_id res chain seq x y z
N MET A 1 -71.18 -23.67 -7.57
CA MET A 1 -70.47 -24.74 -6.82
C MET A 1 -69.21 -25.07 -7.61
N SER A 2 -67.98 -25.08 -7.13
CA SER A 2 -67.39 -24.96 -5.81
C SER A 2 -65.95 -24.44 -6.01
N LYS A 3 -65.44 -23.77 -4.98
CA LYS A 3 -64.03 -23.45 -4.74
C LYS A 3 -63.16 -24.72 -4.80
N ILE A 4 -61.82 -24.55 -4.75
CA ILE A 4 -60.72 -25.56 -4.64
C ILE A 4 -60.04 -25.75 -6.02
N TRP A 5 -58.82 -25.31 -6.32
CA TRP A 5 -57.58 -25.34 -5.55
C TRP A 5 -56.77 -24.04 -5.66
N ALA A 6 -56.55 -23.41 -4.50
CA ALA A 6 -55.36 -22.62 -4.25
C ALA A 6 -54.18 -23.58 -4.12
N LEU A 7 -53.14 -23.44 -4.95
CA LEU A 7 -51.77 -23.95 -4.72
C LEU A 7 -50.90 -23.59 -5.94
N LEU A 8 -50.07 -22.56 -5.79
CA LEU A 8 -48.81 -22.27 -6.50
C LEU A 8 -48.39 -20.86 -6.02
N ALA A 9 -48.15 -20.69 -4.73
CA ALA A 9 -46.82 -20.86 -4.12
C ALA A 9 -45.78 -19.92 -4.76
N ALA A 10 -45.79 -18.68 -4.27
CA ALA A 10 -44.62 -17.88 -3.95
C ALA A 10 -43.42 -17.97 -4.92
N VAL A 11 -43.48 -17.23 -6.02
CA VAL A 11 -42.28 -16.79 -6.75
C VAL A 11 -41.70 -15.57 -6.03
N GLY A 12 -41.14 -15.83 -4.84
CA GLY A 12 -40.22 -14.91 -4.18
C GLY A 12 -38.84 -15.11 -4.79
N LEU A 13 -38.59 -14.52 -5.96
CA LEU A 13 -37.23 -14.47 -6.51
C LEU A 13 -36.43 -13.46 -5.69
N ALA A 14 -35.73 -13.97 -4.68
CA ALA A 14 -34.69 -13.28 -3.96
C ALA A 14 -33.63 -12.82 -4.98
N CYS A 15 -33.59 -11.52 -5.26
CA CYS A 15 -32.50 -10.91 -5.99
C CYS A 15 -31.29 -10.92 -5.05
N SER A 16 -30.43 -11.92 -5.23
CA SER A 16 -29.18 -12.09 -4.51
C SER A 16 -28.31 -10.86 -4.73
N ALA A 17 -28.09 -10.08 -3.67
CA ALA A 17 -27.09 -9.03 -3.66
C ALA A 17 -25.72 -9.67 -3.90
N TRP A 18 -25.16 -9.46 -5.08
CA TRP A 18 -23.77 -9.79 -5.36
C TRP A 18 -22.89 -8.88 -4.51
N THR A 19 -22.44 -9.38 -3.37
CA THR A 19 -21.34 -8.77 -2.63
C THR A 19 -20.08 -8.94 -3.46
N VAL A 20 -19.68 -7.90 -4.19
CA VAL A 20 -18.36 -7.82 -4.80
C VAL A 20 -17.36 -7.83 -3.64
N ALA A 21 -16.68 -8.95 -3.44
CA ALA A 21 -15.60 -9.04 -2.47
C ALA A 21 -14.48 -8.11 -2.96
N ALA A 22 -14.36 -6.93 -2.35
CA ALA A 22 -13.21 -6.06 -2.54
C ALA A 22 -11.97 -6.85 -2.10
N ALA A 23 -11.13 -7.22 -3.07
CA ALA A 23 -9.89 -7.89 -2.76
C ALA A 23 -9.06 -6.98 -1.85
N ASP A 24 -8.70 -7.49 -0.67
CA ASP A 24 -7.78 -6.83 0.25
C ASP A 24 -6.38 -6.79 -0.40
N GLN A 25 -6.16 -5.77 -1.23
CA GLN A 25 -4.92 -5.54 -1.97
C GLN A 25 -4.01 -4.59 -1.18
N HIS A 26 -3.74 -4.94 0.08
CA HIS A 26 -2.69 -4.24 0.80
C HIS A 26 -1.31 -4.55 0.18
N VAL A 27 -0.44 -3.56 0.11
CA VAL A 27 0.93 -3.66 -0.44
C VAL A 27 1.99 -3.84 0.64
N GLY A 28 1.63 -3.50 1.87
CA GLY A 28 2.49 -3.53 3.03
C GLY A 28 1.73 -3.14 4.29
N LEU A 29 2.48 -2.95 5.36
CA LEU A 29 1.95 -2.47 6.63
C LEU A 29 2.97 -1.62 7.38
N MET A 30 2.48 -0.77 8.27
CA MET A 30 3.28 -0.04 9.23
C MET A 30 3.79 -1.01 10.30
N LYS A 31 5.10 -1.29 10.29
CA LYS A 31 5.75 -2.13 11.30
C LYS A 31 5.83 -1.41 12.65
N ALA A 32 6.15 -0.12 12.64
CA ALA A 32 6.25 0.70 13.84
C ALA A 32 5.94 2.16 13.51
N VAL A 33 5.33 2.86 14.45
CA VAL A 33 5.02 4.29 14.36
C VAL A 33 5.39 4.94 15.68
N SER A 34 6.05 6.09 15.62
CA SER A 34 6.31 6.94 16.79
C SER A 34 6.03 8.39 16.41
N GLY A 35 5.20 9.07 17.22
CA GLY A 35 4.73 10.42 16.91
C GLY A 35 3.59 10.46 15.88
N GLY A 36 3.34 11.64 15.31
CA GLY A 36 2.26 11.84 14.36
C GLY A 36 2.60 11.33 12.97
N VAL A 37 1.88 10.31 12.50
CA VAL A 37 1.99 9.79 11.13
C VAL A 37 0.60 9.67 10.54
N SER A 38 0.43 10.13 9.31
CA SER A 38 -0.84 10.10 8.61
C SER A 38 -0.71 9.43 7.24
N ILE A 39 -1.75 8.71 6.84
CA ILE A 39 -1.93 8.18 5.50
C ILE A 39 -3.04 8.99 4.86
N VAL A 40 -2.69 9.67 3.76
CA VAL A 40 -3.57 10.50 2.95
C VAL A 40 -3.93 9.71 1.70
N GLN A 41 -5.22 9.51 1.50
CA GLN A 41 -5.82 8.89 0.32
C GLN A 41 -6.79 9.90 -0.32
N ALA A 42 -7.22 9.63 -1.55
CA ALA A 42 -8.16 10.51 -2.25
C ALA A 42 -9.50 10.69 -1.51
N SER A 43 -9.93 9.66 -0.76
CA SER A 43 -11.21 9.64 -0.04
C SER A 43 -11.11 10.19 1.38
N ALA A 44 -9.97 10.00 2.06
CA ALA A 44 -9.82 10.33 3.46
C ALA A 44 -8.35 10.42 3.88
N THR A 45 -8.12 11.15 4.97
CA THR A 45 -6.87 11.10 5.73
C THR A 45 -7.12 10.35 7.03
N ARG A 46 -6.23 9.42 7.37
CA ARG A 46 -6.30 8.64 8.60
C ARG A 46 -4.95 8.60 9.31
N ALA A 47 -4.99 8.53 10.64
CA ALA A 47 -3.78 8.30 11.42
C ALA A 47 -3.22 6.90 11.13
N ALA A 48 -1.90 6.78 11.12
CA ALA A 48 -1.21 5.52 10.98
C ALA A 48 -0.72 5.05 12.35
N GLU A 49 -0.97 3.77 12.65
CA GLU A 49 -0.47 3.07 13.83
C GLU A 49 0.26 1.79 13.41
N ALA A 50 0.98 1.15 14.32
CA ALA A 50 1.55 -0.16 14.04
C ALA A 50 0.47 -1.17 13.64
N GLY A 51 0.72 -1.95 12.60
CA GLY A 51 -0.24 -2.87 11.99
C GLY A 51 -1.13 -2.24 10.90
N THR A 52 -1.10 -0.91 10.74
CA THR A 52 -1.89 -0.24 9.71
C THR A 52 -1.49 -0.70 8.31
N GLN A 53 -2.44 -1.23 7.55
CA GLN A 53 -2.21 -1.65 6.16
C GLN A 53 -2.04 -0.43 5.24
N LEU A 54 -1.18 -0.61 4.23
CA LEU A 54 -0.96 0.33 3.15
C LEU A 54 -1.51 -0.20 1.84
N GLN A 55 -1.95 0.71 0.97
CA GLN A 55 -2.45 0.44 -0.36
C GLN A 55 -1.64 1.20 -1.42
N ILE A 56 -1.81 0.83 -2.68
CA ILE A 56 -1.29 1.62 -3.80
C ILE A 56 -1.96 3.00 -3.77
N ALA A 57 -1.20 4.04 -4.14
CA ALA A 57 -1.56 5.45 -4.09
C ALA A 57 -1.66 6.06 -2.67
N ASP A 58 -1.29 5.32 -1.62
CA ASP A 58 -1.18 5.90 -0.28
C ASP A 58 -0.03 6.92 -0.24
N ARG A 59 -0.34 8.10 0.32
CA ARG A 59 0.65 9.11 0.70
C ARG A 59 0.84 9.11 2.20
N ILE A 60 2.05 8.81 2.65
CA ILE A 60 2.44 8.78 4.05
C ILE A 60 3.14 10.10 4.38
N VAL A 61 2.63 10.79 5.40
CA VAL A 61 3.23 12.03 5.91
C VAL A 61 3.57 11.86 7.37
N THR A 62 4.83 12.12 7.73
CA THR A 62 5.30 12.11 9.11
C THR A 62 5.43 13.55 9.64
N ALA A 63 4.98 13.78 10.87
CA ALA A 63 5.18 15.05 11.56
C ALA A 63 6.67 15.29 11.90
N PRO A 64 7.08 16.53 12.18
CA PRO A 64 8.41 16.79 12.73
C PRO A 64 8.67 15.96 14.00
N GLY A 65 9.82 15.30 14.07
CA GLY A 65 10.19 14.40 15.18
C GLY A 65 9.47 13.04 15.19
N ALA A 66 8.55 12.77 14.26
CA ALA A 66 7.93 11.47 14.11
C ALA A 66 8.80 10.50 13.30
N THR A 67 8.56 9.20 13.46
CA THR A 67 9.19 8.15 12.65
C THR A 67 8.17 7.07 12.31
N ALA A 68 8.32 6.48 11.13
CA ALA A 68 7.51 5.35 10.69
C ALA A 68 8.39 4.29 10.06
N SER A 69 8.15 3.02 10.36
CA SER A 69 8.77 1.89 9.66
C SER A 69 7.70 1.15 8.88
N ILE A 70 7.90 1.00 7.58
CA ILE A 70 7.00 0.27 6.68
C ILE A 70 7.67 -1.03 6.27
N VAL A 71 6.89 -2.12 6.21
CA VAL A 71 7.31 -3.38 5.60
C VAL A 71 6.34 -3.75 4.48
N PHE A 72 6.88 -3.93 3.28
CA PHE A 72 6.13 -4.38 2.10
C PHE A 72 6.09 -5.91 2.03
N ARG A 73 5.15 -6.46 1.24
CA ARG A 73 4.94 -7.92 1.17
C ARG A 73 6.12 -8.71 0.60
N ASP A 74 6.98 -8.06 -0.17
CA ASP A 74 8.20 -8.65 -0.72
C ASP A 74 9.37 -8.62 0.28
N GLY A 75 9.16 -8.03 1.45
CA GLY A 75 10.16 -7.85 2.50
C GLY A 75 10.97 -6.56 2.40
N THR A 76 10.65 -5.67 1.45
CA THR A 76 11.25 -4.33 1.40
C THR A 76 10.88 -3.57 2.66
N MET A 77 11.84 -2.86 3.25
CA MET A 77 11.61 -1.98 4.39
C MET A 77 11.87 -0.53 4.01
N LEU A 78 10.99 0.35 4.45
CA LEU A 78 11.14 1.79 4.28
C LEU A 78 10.92 2.48 5.62
N THR A 79 11.98 3.07 6.17
CA THR A 79 11.92 3.80 7.44
C THR A 79 11.94 5.29 7.17
N LEU A 80 10.89 5.99 7.57
CA LEU A 80 10.69 7.42 7.37
C LEU A 80 11.14 8.20 8.62
N GLY A 81 11.91 9.25 8.40
CA GLY A 81 12.22 10.28 9.39
C GLY A 81 11.10 11.31 9.53
N GLY A 82 11.30 12.32 10.37
CA GLY A 82 10.31 13.37 10.60
C GLY A 82 10.21 14.35 9.42
N GLY A 83 9.01 14.82 9.12
CA GLY A 83 8.75 15.72 7.98
C GLY A 83 8.78 15.03 6.61
N ALA A 84 8.82 13.70 6.58
CA ALA A 84 8.82 12.93 5.34
C ALA A 84 7.46 12.96 4.66
N ASP A 85 7.48 13.03 3.34
CA ASP A 85 6.30 12.93 2.46
C ASP A 85 6.59 11.89 1.36
N VAL A 86 5.94 10.74 1.47
CA VAL A 86 6.23 9.57 0.65
C VAL A 86 4.96 9.00 0.04
N HIS A 87 4.98 8.73 -1.26
CA HIS A 87 3.86 8.25 -2.05
C HIS A 87 4.20 6.87 -2.59
N VAL A 88 3.38 5.88 -2.28
CA VAL A 88 3.48 4.54 -2.86
C VAL A 88 2.76 4.55 -4.20
N ARG A 89 3.51 4.72 -5.30
CA ARG A 89 2.92 4.91 -6.62
C ARG A 89 2.50 3.61 -7.29
N ASP A 90 3.36 2.59 -7.20
CA ASP A 90 3.08 1.30 -7.80
C ASP A 90 3.71 0.18 -6.97
N TYR A 91 3.02 -0.96 -6.93
CA TYR A 91 3.46 -2.14 -6.23
C TYR A 91 2.83 -3.39 -6.81
N VAL A 92 3.65 -4.29 -7.35
CA VAL A 92 3.26 -5.62 -7.79
C VAL A 92 4.30 -6.62 -7.30
N PHE A 93 3.84 -7.65 -6.59
CA PHE A 93 4.70 -8.74 -6.15
C PHE A 93 4.03 -10.09 -6.43
N GLU A 94 4.18 -10.57 -7.66
CA GLU A 94 3.61 -11.84 -8.11
C GLU A 94 4.69 -12.78 -8.66
N PRO A 95 5.46 -13.44 -7.77
CA PRO A 95 6.59 -14.28 -8.19
C PRO A 95 6.17 -15.47 -9.06
N LYS A 96 4.93 -15.97 -8.92
CA LYS A 96 4.39 -17.06 -9.75
C LYS A 96 4.10 -16.64 -11.19
N ALA A 97 3.74 -15.37 -11.40
CA ALA A 97 3.43 -14.81 -12.70
C ALA A 97 4.62 -14.04 -13.31
N ASN A 98 5.75 -14.00 -12.61
CA ASN A 98 6.93 -13.21 -12.97
C ASN A 98 6.60 -11.73 -13.23
N ARG A 99 5.70 -11.15 -12.42
CA ARG A 99 5.32 -9.73 -12.48
C ARG A 99 5.80 -9.02 -11.22
N TYR A 100 6.51 -7.92 -11.42
CA TYR A 100 7.09 -7.11 -10.35
C TYR A 100 6.97 -5.63 -10.69
N ALA A 101 6.67 -4.83 -9.68
CA ALA A 101 6.74 -3.38 -9.73
C ALA A 101 6.94 -2.86 -8.31
N PHE A 102 7.81 -1.87 -8.15
CA PHE A 102 7.97 -1.14 -6.91
C PHE A 102 8.35 0.29 -7.27
N SER A 103 7.41 1.22 -7.14
CA SER A 103 7.65 2.65 -7.36
C SER A 103 7.21 3.44 -6.14
N VAL A 104 8.18 4.17 -5.57
CA VAL A 104 7.95 5.09 -4.46
C VAL A 104 8.47 6.47 -4.85
N TYR A 105 7.68 7.50 -4.58
CA TYR A 105 8.11 8.88 -4.72
C TYR A 105 8.22 9.54 -3.35
N MET A 106 9.34 10.19 -3.09
CA MET A 106 9.61 10.90 -1.86
C MET A 106 9.77 12.38 -2.18
N GLY A 107 8.79 13.18 -1.79
CA GLY A 107 8.77 14.62 -2.04
C GLY A 107 9.78 15.37 -1.17
N GLN A 108 9.87 15.01 0.11
CA GLN A 108 10.75 15.66 1.09
C GLN A 108 11.05 14.75 2.29
N GLY A 109 12.00 15.16 3.11
CA GLY A 109 12.40 14.55 4.38
C GLY A 109 13.55 13.55 4.23
N SER A 110 13.59 12.57 5.12
CA SER A 110 14.57 11.47 5.09
C SER A 110 13.89 10.11 5.11
N ALA A 111 14.47 9.15 4.39
CA ALA A 111 14.03 7.76 4.42
C ALA A 111 15.20 6.79 4.27
N ILE A 112 15.18 5.68 5.00
CA ILE A 112 16.09 4.56 4.79
C ILE A 112 15.33 3.47 4.04
N TYR A 113 15.83 3.16 2.85
CA TYR A 113 15.33 2.05 2.05
C TYR A 113 16.21 0.82 2.24
N GLU A 114 15.59 -0.35 2.40
CA GLU A 114 16.27 -1.65 2.42
C GLU A 114 15.56 -2.63 1.50
N SER A 115 16.31 -3.17 0.52
CA SER A 115 15.76 -3.99 -0.57
C SER A 115 15.12 -5.30 -0.10
N GLY A 116 13.90 -5.55 -0.56
CA GLY A 116 13.22 -6.83 -0.45
C GLY A 116 13.53 -7.79 -1.60
N LYS A 117 12.60 -8.72 -1.84
CA LYS A 117 12.72 -9.73 -2.90
C LYS A 117 12.64 -9.12 -4.29
N ILE A 118 11.84 -8.07 -4.53
CA ILE A 118 11.73 -7.45 -5.86
C ILE A 118 13.10 -6.93 -6.29
N GLY A 119 13.80 -6.18 -5.42
CA GLY A 119 15.14 -5.65 -5.72
C GLY A 119 16.23 -6.70 -5.96
N ARG A 120 15.96 -7.99 -5.69
CA ARG A 120 16.85 -9.10 -6.02
C ARG A 120 16.41 -9.86 -7.28
N LEU A 121 15.10 -10.06 -7.45
CA LEU A 121 14.52 -10.83 -8.55
C LEU A 121 14.40 -10.02 -9.84
N ALA A 122 14.04 -8.75 -9.72
CA ALA A 122 13.77 -7.81 -10.80
C ALA A 122 14.22 -6.40 -10.39
N PRO A 123 15.55 -6.16 -10.24
CA PRO A 123 16.09 -4.88 -9.78
C PRO A 123 15.67 -3.69 -10.66
N GLU A 124 15.47 -3.91 -11.96
CA GLU A 124 14.95 -2.93 -12.90
C GLU A 124 13.50 -2.50 -12.63
N SER A 125 12.76 -3.29 -11.85
CA SER A 125 11.38 -2.98 -11.44
C SER A 125 11.31 -2.15 -10.15
N VAL A 126 12.46 -1.80 -9.55
CA VAL A 126 12.52 -0.96 -8.34
C VAL A 126 12.96 0.44 -8.70
N GLN A 127 12.07 1.40 -8.42
CA GLN A 127 12.29 2.81 -8.65
C GLN A 127 11.97 3.61 -7.39
N VAL A 128 12.95 4.38 -6.92
CA VAL A 128 12.76 5.37 -5.87
C VAL A 128 13.00 6.75 -6.47
N GLU A 129 11.98 7.59 -6.48
CA GLU A 129 12.03 8.92 -7.08
C GLU A 129 12.01 10.01 -6.02
N THR A 130 12.75 11.08 -6.26
CA THR A 130 12.68 12.34 -5.54
C THR A 130 12.52 13.48 -6.56
N PRO A 131 12.19 14.72 -6.16
CA PRO A 131 12.15 15.84 -7.09
C PRO A 131 13.43 16.03 -7.91
N GLN A 132 14.57 15.63 -7.35
CA GLN A 132 15.89 15.90 -7.92
C GLN A 132 16.48 14.69 -8.67
N ALA A 133 16.05 13.47 -8.36
CA ALA A 133 16.69 12.27 -8.89
C ALA A 133 15.74 11.07 -8.95
N THR A 134 16.10 10.11 -9.80
CA THR A 134 15.55 8.76 -9.79
C THR A 134 16.66 7.78 -9.42
N VAL A 135 16.39 6.91 -8.46
CA VAL A 135 17.31 5.89 -7.98
C VAL A 135 16.79 4.52 -8.39
N GLY A 136 17.55 3.85 -9.26
CA GLY A 136 17.38 2.43 -9.56
C GLY A 136 18.13 1.58 -8.53
N VAL A 137 17.55 0.46 -8.09
CA VAL A 137 18.10 -0.31 -6.97
C VAL A 137 18.44 -1.74 -7.38
N ARG A 138 19.68 -2.15 -7.11
CA ARG A 138 20.17 -3.53 -7.36
C ARG A 138 20.60 -4.22 -6.05
N GLY A 139 19.67 -4.33 -5.10
CA GLY A 139 19.88 -5.05 -3.84
C GLY A 139 20.75 -4.29 -2.82
N THR A 140 20.31 -3.11 -2.40
CA THR A 140 21.07 -2.21 -1.52
C THR A 140 20.22 -1.70 -0.35
N ARG A 141 20.91 -1.21 0.68
CA ARG A 141 20.36 -0.37 1.75
C ARG A 141 20.97 1.02 1.64
N PHE A 142 20.16 2.06 1.57
CA PHE A 142 20.63 3.42 1.40
C PHE A 142 19.72 4.44 2.09
N LEU A 143 20.29 5.60 2.38
CA LEU A 143 19.58 6.78 2.87
C LEU A 143 19.15 7.62 1.67
N ILE A 144 17.92 8.12 1.73
CA ILE A 144 17.34 9.09 0.81
C ILE A 144 17.11 10.36 1.63
N GLU A 145 17.61 11.48 1.13
CA GLU A 145 17.30 12.81 1.65
C GLU A 145 16.77 13.66 0.50
N ALA A 146 15.61 14.27 0.71
CA ALA A 146 14.96 15.16 -0.25
C ALA A 146 14.57 16.45 0.47
N ASN A 147 14.95 17.59 -0.10
CA ASN A 147 14.70 18.93 0.44
C ASN A 147 13.97 19.79 -0.59
#